data_AF-A0A2D9FV58-F1
#
_entry.id   AF-A0A2D9FV58-F1
#
_cell.length_a   1.000
_cell.length_b   1.000
_cell.length_c   1.000
_cell.angle_alpha   90.00
_cell.angle_beta   90.00
_cell.angle_gamma   90.00
#
_symmetry.space_group_name_H-M   'P 1'
#
loop_
_entity.id
_entity.type
_entity.pdbx_description
1 polymer ?
#
loop_
_entity_poly.entity_id
_entity_poly.type
_entity_poly.pdbx_seq_one_letter_code
_entity_poly.pdbx_strand_id
1 'polypeptide(L)'
;MPTDDVASARFLAEKFMMWESFNGKLNVRATLGYAVACLFSRDIKEQDGAFPLMFKFGERGTGKSSSMDWFMSLFGYRNGNRQSVSKQNTIKGLIRNMTLPTSFPFFLDDYRNHETNSQVPDLTSPILNWYHRIGTSMAKKSTDNQTIDTRMKACVVMTGNDKPTDPAVLSRLIVLNYSKFLKRNELDMIPNVVRSTPRFSEFTALVLKDYENVRGFFMDFLDSNKKCLADQGFQGRTVNNWSYVMAGIQCVPYILPDLNHWSNEFGALKTEIYEAIHKEEALQKESNPLHEFFDTLEHYATQKVDPNSEFNRRFFVLDHRHFRYKPFEAFTDANGKVYQGEVLYLHPKRIWYALQDAKSDVTRQTNLNTLEAKLQNSSYFLNNSVQVFLTKSIDEPKESNLRCYVLRVDQLNEKGMLQELIAKAKEYEQQRAGRLSA
;
A
#
# COMPACT_ATOMS: atom_id res chain seq x y z
N MET A 1 4.03 -37.74 -18.99
CA MET A 1 5.05 -36.69 -19.12
C MET A 1 4.89 -36.05 -20.49
N PRO A 2 5.12 -34.75 -20.65
CA PRO A 2 5.20 -34.16 -21.98
C PRO A 2 6.42 -34.79 -22.67
N THR A 3 6.27 -35.20 -23.91
CA THR A 3 7.29 -35.92 -24.67
C THR A 3 8.23 -34.98 -25.44
N ASP A 4 7.97 -33.67 -25.43
CA ASP A 4 8.72 -32.65 -26.18
C ASP A 4 8.54 -31.24 -25.56
N ASP A 5 9.66 -30.56 -25.28
CA ASP A 5 9.70 -29.20 -24.71
C ASP A 5 9.02 -28.18 -25.62
N VAL A 6 9.15 -28.33 -26.94
CA VAL A 6 8.58 -27.40 -27.92
C VAL A 6 7.06 -27.48 -27.87
N ALA A 7 6.51 -28.69 -27.80
CA ALA A 7 5.08 -28.92 -27.62
C ALA A 7 4.56 -28.36 -26.28
N SER A 8 5.34 -28.50 -25.20
CA SER A 8 5.02 -27.91 -23.89
C SER A 8 5.00 -26.38 -23.96
N ALA A 9 6.02 -25.75 -24.51
CA ALA A 9 6.11 -24.30 -24.64
C ALA A 9 4.96 -23.71 -25.47
N ARG A 10 4.66 -24.31 -26.62
CA ARG A 10 3.52 -23.92 -27.47
C ARG A 10 2.19 -24.04 -26.75
N PHE A 11 1.96 -25.16 -26.07
CA PHE A 11 0.74 -25.39 -25.31
C PHE A 11 0.56 -24.33 -24.22
N LEU A 12 1.61 -24.04 -23.44
CA LEU A 12 1.55 -23.03 -22.37
C LEU A 12 1.30 -21.63 -22.94
N ALA A 13 2.00 -21.26 -24.02
CA ALA A 13 1.82 -19.98 -24.70
C ALA A 13 0.36 -19.77 -25.15
N GLU A 14 -0.24 -20.78 -25.78
CA GLU A 14 -1.65 -20.76 -26.19
C GLU A 14 -2.58 -20.50 -24.98
N LYS A 15 -2.35 -21.20 -23.86
CA LYS A 15 -3.18 -21.03 -22.65
C LYS A 15 -2.99 -19.68 -21.97
N PHE A 16 -1.79 -19.13 -21.95
CA PHE A 16 -1.56 -17.80 -21.38
C PHE A 16 -2.18 -16.70 -22.24
N MET A 17 -2.10 -16.78 -23.57
CA MET A 17 -2.82 -15.85 -24.45
C MET A 17 -4.34 -15.92 -24.23
N MET A 18 -4.87 -17.12 -24.01
CA MET A 18 -6.28 -17.28 -23.66
C MET A 18 -6.61 -16.61 -22.32
N TRP A 19 -5.78 -16.79 -21.29
CA TRP A 19 -5.96 -16.10 -20.00
C TRP A 19 -5.86 -14.57 -20.11
N GLU A 20 -4.99 -14.04 -20.97
CA GLU A 20 -4.90 -12.58 -21.22
C GLU A 20 -6.23 -12.02 -21.72
N SER A 21 -6.94 -12.76 -22.58
CA SER A 21 -8.25 -12.34 -23.07
C SER A 21 -9.30 -12.22 -21.95
N PHE A 22 -9.16 -13.03 -20.90
CA PHE A 22 -10.09 -13.07 -19.77
C PHE A 22 -9.75 -12.02 -18.71
N ASN A 23 -8.50 -11.97 -18.24
CA ASN A 23 -8.10 -11.18 -17.08
C ASN A 23 -7.24 -9.95 -17.41
N GLY A 24 -6.96 -9.70 -18.69
CA GLY A 24 -6.14 -8.58 -19.16
C GLY A 24 -4.65 -8.88 -19.15
N LYS A 25 -3.91 -8.17 -20.00
CA LYS A 25 -2.46 -8.33 -20.19
C LYS A 25 -1.70 -8.11 -18.87
N LEU A 26 -1.91 -6.97 -18.20
CA LEU A 26 -1.23 -6.64 -16.95
C LEU A 26 -1.33 -7.75 -15.89
N ASN A 27 -2.54 -8.24 -15.61
CA ASN A 27 -2.75 -9.25 -14.57
C ASN A 27 -2.06 -10.59 -14.89
N VAL A 28 -2.14 -11.05 -16.14
CA VAL A 28 -1.56 -12.35 -16.54
C VAL A 28 -0.05 -12.25 -16.66
N ARG A 29 0.47 -11.23 -17.35
CA ARG A 29 1.91 -11.02 -17.51
C ARG A 29 2.58 -10.80 -16.16
N ALA A 30 2.03 -9.95 -15.30
CA ALA A 30 2.60 -9.73 -13.96
C ALA A 30 2.56 -11.00 -13.11
N THR A 31 1.52 -11.83 -13.22
CA THR A 31 1.47 -13.12 -12.51
C THR A 31 2.57 -14.06 -12.98
N LEU A 32 2.82 -14.17 -14.29
CA LEU A 32 3.93 -14.97 -14.82
C LEU A 32 5.30 -14.39 -14.49
N GLY A 33 5.47 -13.07 -14.58
CA GLY A 33 6.71 -12.42 -14.21
C GLY A 33 7.04 -12.64 -12.74
N TYR A 34 6.05 -12.54 -11.87
CA TYR A 34 6.22 -12.88 -10.46
C TYR A 34 6.50 -14.39 -10.26
N ALA A 35 5.95 -15.28 -11.08
CA ALA A 35 6.29 -16.71 -11.05
C ALA A 35 7.79 -16.93 -11.30
N VAL A 36 8.34 -16.28 -12.32
CA VAL A 36 9.78 -16.30 -12.64
C VAL A 36 10.59 -15.69 -11.50
N ALA A 37 10.19 -14.51 -11.01
CA ALA A 37 10.85 -13.84 -9.90
C ALA A 37 10.86 -14.69 -8.61
N CYS A 38 9.81 -15.49 -8.37
CA CYS A 38 9.78 -16.43 -7.25
C CYS A 38 10.92 -17.45 -7.35
N LEU A 39 11.19 -18.01 -8.54
CA LEU A 39 12.27 -18.98 -8.75
C LEU A 39 13.66 -18.40 -8.44
N PHE A 40 13.87 -17.11 -8.74
CA PHE A 40 15.12 -16.37 -8.45
C PHE A 40 15.08 -15.58 -7.14
N SER A 41 14.07 -15.78 -6.31
CA SER A 41 13.84 -14.97 -5.13
C SER A 41 14.90 -15.10 -4.04
N ARG A 42 15.76 -16.14 -4.09
CA ARG A 42 16.94 -16.24 -3.22
C ARG A 42 18.00 -15.23 -3.62
N ASP A 43 18.32 -15.15 -4.91
CA ASP A 43 19.29 -14.18 -5.42
C ASP A 43 18.83 -12.75 -5.11
N ILE A 44 17.54 -12.46 -5.38
CA ILE A 44 16.93 -11.16 -5.04
C ILE A 44 17.03 -10.86 -3.55
N LYS A 45 16.70 -11.85 -2.70
CA LYS A 45 16.73 -11.67 -1.24
C LYS A 45 18.15 -11.47 -0.73
N GLU A 46 19.14 -12.10 -1.33
CA GLU A 46 20.55 -11.92 -1.00
C GLU A 46 21.05 -10.52 -1.37
N GLN A 47 20.64 -10.00 -2.53
CA GLN A 47 21.01 -8.66 -3.01
C GLN A 47 20.25 -7.54 -2.29
N ASP A 48 18.93 -7.64 -2.20
CA ASP A 48 18.05 -6.51 -1.81
C ASP A 48 17.44 -6.68 -0.41
N GLY A 49 17.67 -7.81 0.26
CA GLY A 49 17.21 -8.02 1.64
C GLY A 49 15.69 -8.09 1.80
N ALA A 50 14.92 -8.21 0.73
CA ALA A 50 13.46 -8.36 0.76
C ALA A 50 12.90 -8.97 -0.54
N PHE A 51 11.65 -9.43 -0.50
CA PHE A 51 10.90 -9.87 -1.68
C PHE A 51 9.41 -9.50 -1.53
N PRO A 52 8.78 -8.89 -2.55
CA PRO A 52 7.39 -8.46 -2.48
C PRO A 52 6.42 -9.61 -2.32
N LEU A 53 5.23 -9.30 -1.84
CA LEU A 53 4.10 -10.21 -1.86
C LEU A 53 3.19 -9.84 -3.04
N MET A 54 2.64 -10.82 -3.74
CA MET A 54 1.63 -10.55 -4.77
C MET A 54 0.23 -10.57 -4.16
N PHE A 55 -0.58 -9.56 -4.45
CA PHE A 55 -1.95 -9.45 -3.98
C PHE A 55 -2.95 -9.32 -5.14
N LYS A 56 -3.81 -10.32 -5.31
CA LYS A 56 -4.88 -10.36 -6.31
C LYS A 56 -6.18 -9.86 -5.68
N PHE A 57 -6.52 -8.60 -5.92
CA PHE A 57 -7.67 -7.92 -5.34
C PHE A 57 -8.84 -7.86 -6.33
N GLY A 58 -10.06 -8.10 -5.87
CA GLY A 58 -11.26 -7.82 -6.65
C GLY A 58 -12.50 -8.51 -6.12
N GLU A 59 -13.67 -8.15 -6.65
CA GLU A 59 -14.95 -8.74 -6.23
C GLU A 59 -15.08 -10.23 -6.58
N ARG A 60 -16.08 -10.90 -6.01
CA ARG A 60 -16.38 -12.30 -6.36
C ARG A 60 -16.84 -12.37 -7.82
N GLY A 61 -16.29 -13.31 -8.59
CA GLY A 61 -16.68 -13.51 -9.99
C GLY A 61 -15.79 -12.81 -11.03
N THR A 62 -14.73 -12.10 -10.61
CA THR A 62 -13.78 -11.40 -11.50
C THR A 62 -12.64 -12.28 -12.01
N GLY A 63 -12.65 -13.58 -11.69
CA GLY A 63 -11.63 -14.55 -12.12
C GLY A 63 -10.36 -14.60 -11.26
N LYS A 64 -10.25 -13.83 -10.17
CA LYS A 64 -9.07 -13.83 -9.27
C LYS A 64 -8.72 -15.22 -8.71
N SER A 65 -9.73 -15.99 -8.29
CA SER A 65 -9.55 -17.33 -7.74
C SER A 65 -9.07 -18.30 -8.81
N SER A 66 -9.69 -18.30 -10.00
CA SER A 66 -9.22 -19.13 -11.12
C SER A 66 -7.80 -18.75 -11.55
N SER A 67 -7.45 -17.45 -11.45
CA SER A 67 -6.08 -16.99 -11.67
C SER A 67 -5.08 -17.53 -10.65
N MET A 68 -5.50 -17.66 -9.40
CA MET A 68 -4.72 -18.30 -8.35
C MET A 68 -4.49 -19.79 -8.63
N ASP A 69 -5.51 -20.53 -9.09
CA ASP A 69 -5.40 -21.98 -9.36
C ASP A 69 -4.38 -22.31 -10.43
N TRP A 70 -4.41 -21.59 -11.56
CA TRP A 70 -3.43 -21.86 -12.61
C TRP A 70 -2.03 -21.42 -12.20
N PHE A 71 -1.93 -20.34 -11.41
CA PHE A 71 -0.65 -19.88 -10.88
C PHE A 71 -0.02 -20.90 -9.91
N MET A 72 -0.84 -21.46 -9.02
CA MET A 72 -0.46 -22.59 -8.15
C MET A 72 0.05 -23.78 -8.96
N SER A 73 -0.62 -24.08 -10.07
CA SER A 73 -0.29 -25.22 -10.92
C SER A 73 1.07 -25.09 -11.62
N LEU A 74 1.59 -23.87 -11.82
CA LEU A 74 2.96 -23.66 -12.33
C LEU A 74 4.01 -24.32 -11.44
N PHE A 75 3.77 -24.39 -10.13
CA PHE A 75 4.67 -24.96 -9.14
C PHE A 75 4.29 -26.38 -8.73
N GLY A 76 3.37 -27.02 -9.46
CA GLY A 76 2.93 -28.39 -9.21
C GLY A 76 1.97 -28.56 -8.03
N TYR A 77 1.45 -27.46 -7.45
CA TYR A 77 0.39 -27.56 -6.44
C TYR A 77 -0.92 -28.00 -7.09
N ARG A 78 -1.65 -28.88 -6.40
CA ARG A 78 -3.02 -29.24 -6.79
C ARG A 78 -4.00 -28.13 -6.38
N ASN A 79 -5.06 -27.95 -7.18
CA ASN A 79 -6.16 -27.04 -6.87
C ASN A 79 -6.71 -27.34 -5.46
N GLY A 80 -7.02 -26.28 -4.70
CA GLY A 80 -7.55 -26.40 -3.34
C GLY A 80 -6.52 -26.39 -2.21
N ASN A 81 -5.21 -26.37 -2.49
CA ASN A 81 -4.15 -26.24 -1.47
C ASN A 81 -3.99 -24.81 -0.91
N ARG A 82 -5.00 -23.95 -1.07
CA ARG A 82 -4.97 -22.58 -0.55
C ARG A 82 -5.25 -22.57 0.94
N GLN A 83 -4.58 -21.68 1.66
CA GLN A 83 -4.79 -21.51 3.09
C GLN A 83 -5.69 -20.30 3.32
N SER A 84 -6.86 -20.52 3.93
CA SER A 84 -7.75 -19.41 4.29
C SER A 84 -7.12 -18.56 5.39
N VAL A 85 -7.21 -17.23 5.24
CA VAL A 85 -6.91 -16.28 6.32
C VAL A 85 -8.13 -16.20 7.24
N SER A 86 -8.15 -17.02 8.30
CA SER A 86 -9.22 -17.01 9.29
C SER A 86 -8.65 -17.18 10.70
N LYS A 87 -9.43 -16.83 11.73
CA LYS A 87 -9.03 -17.07 13.13
C LYS A 87 -8.75 -18.54 13.45
N GLN A 88 -9.33 -19.47 12.68
CA GLN A 88 -9.11 -20.91 12.85
C GLN A 88 -7.71 -21.32 12.37
N ASN A 89 -7.14 -20.63 11.38
CA ASN A 89 -5.77 -20.82 10.92
C ASN A 89 -4.84 -19.84 11.63
N THR A 90 -4.21 -20.30 12.71
CA THR A 90 -3.29 -19.44 13.49
C THR A 90 -2.13 -18.94 12.62
N ILE A 91 -1.72 -17.68 12.82
CA ILE A 91 -0.57 -17.07 12.13
C ILE A 91 0.70 -17.92 12.32
N LYS A 92 0.90 -18.50 13.50
CA LYS A 92 2.02 -19.41 13.78
C LYS A 92 1.99 -20.68 12.91
N GLY A 93 0.80 -21.26 12.70
CA GLY A 93 0.61 -22.39 11.80
C GLY A 93 0.94 -22.03 10.34
N LEU A 94 0.47 -20.88 9.87
CA LEU A 94 0.80 -20.36 8.53
C LEU A 94 2.32 -20.20 8.36
N ILE A 95 2.99 -19.53 9.30
CA ILE A 95 4.44 -19.33 9.28
C ILE A 95 5.18 -20.66 9.22
N ARG A 96 4.78 -21.66 10.03
CA ARG A 96 5.40 -22.99 10.01
C ARG A 96 5.34 -23.60 8.61
N ASN A 97 4.19 -23.50 7.94
CA ASN A 97 4.03 -24.02 6.59
C ASN A 97 4.84 -23.22 5.56
N MET A 98 5.00 -21.91 5.75
CA MET A 98 5.84 -21.05 4.91
C MET A 98 7.35 -21.30 5.07
N THR A 99 7.78 -22.10 6.04
CA THR A 99 9.18 -22.55 6.15
C THR A 99 9.51 -23.76 5.27
N LEU A 100 8.48 -24.46 4.77
CA LEU A 100 8.63 -25.70 4.00
C LEU A 100 9.04 -25.43 2.53
N PRO A 101 8.27 -24.67 1.73
CA PRO A 101 8.66 -24.42 0.35
C PRO A 101 9.79 -23.38 0.29
N THR A 102 10.80 -23.64 -0.53
CA THR A 102 11.90 -22.69 -0.78
C THR A 102 11.69 -22.06 -2.15
N SER A 103 11.64 -20.72 -2.20
CA SER A 103 11.39 -19.93 -3.42
C SER A 103 10.00 -20.09 -4.03
N PHE A 104 9.28 -21.19 -3.73
CA PHE A 104 7.94 -21.41 -4.25
C PHE A 104 6.91 -20.58 -3.47
N PRO A 105 5.81 -20.16 -4.11
CA PRO A 105 4.82 -19.35 -3.44
C PRO A 105 3.98 -20.14 -2.44
N PHE A 106 3.64 -19.48 -1.34
CA PHE A 106 2.63 -19.90 -0.38
C PHE A 106 1.36 -19.10 -0.64
N PHE A 107 0.24 -19.80 -0.77
CA PHE A 107 -1.02 -19.25 -1.27
C PHE A 107 -2.02 -19.03 -0.13
N LEU A 108 -2.32 -17.77 0.12
CA LEU A 108 -3.32 -17.31 1.09
C LEU A 108 -4.59 -16.87 0.35
N ASP A 109 -5.75 -17.31 0.82
CA ASP A 109 -7.05 -16.96 0.23
C ASP A 109 -7.97 -16.24 1.22
N ASP A 110 -8.91 -15.50 0.66
CA ASP A 110 -9.95 -14.77 1.37
C ASP A 110 -9.45 -13.73 2.38
N TYR A 111 -8.43 -12.94 2.01
CA TYR A 111 -8.12 -11.74 2.77
C TYR A 111 -9.36 -10.84 2.92
N ARG A 112 -9.58 -10.39 4.15
CA ARG A 112 -10.53 -9.34 4.54
C ARG A 112 -9.81 -8.34 5.43
N ASN A 113 -10.26 -7.09 5.44
CA ASN A 113 -9.68 -6.11 6.33
C ASN A 113 -10.18 -6.33 7.77
N HIS A 114 -9.27 -6.49 8.72
CA HIS A 114 -9.60 -6.69 10.14
C HIS A 114 -10.25 -5.47 10.79
N GLU A 115 -9.99 -4.26 10.26
CA GLU A 115 -10.62 -3.02 10.74
C GLU A 115 -12.12 -3.00 10.45
N THR A 116 -12.55 -3.62 9.33
CA THR A 116 -13.96 -3.70 8.93
C THR A 116 -14.61 -5.04 9.27
N ASN A 117 -13.80 -6.07 9.57
CA ASN A 117 -14.26 -7.40 9.90
C ASN A 117 -13.51 -7.99 11.09
N SER A 118 -14.11 -7.88 12.28
CA SER A 118 -13.52 -8.36 13.54
C SER A 118 -13.36 -9.89 13.62
N GLN A 119 -13.89 -10.66 12.65
CA GLN A 119 -13.74 -12.11 12.58
C GLN A 119 -12.45 -12.59 11.89
N VAL A 120 -11.67 -11.67 11.31
CA VAL A 120 -10.37 -12.00 10.70
C VAL A 120 -9.20 -11.53 11.55
N PRO A 121 -8.04 -12.22 11.51
CA PRO A 121 -6.85 -11.79 12.22
C PRO A 121 -6.25 -10.52 11.60
N ASP A 122 -5.62 -9.68 12.43
CA ASP A 122 -4.77 -8.59 11.93
C ASP A 122 -3.52 -9.18 11.25
N LEU A 123 -3.36 -8.89 9.96
CA LEU A 123 -2.24 -9.32 9.14
C LEU A 123 -1.23 -8.21 8.86
N THR A 124 -1.40 -7.02 9.44
CA THR A 124 -0.52 -5.86 9.22
C THR A 124 0.93 -6.22 9.54
N SER A 125 1.23 -6.54 10.80
CA SER A 125 2.59 -6.92 11.22
C SER A 125 3.11 -8.19 10.51
N PRO A 126 2.33 -9.28 10.36
CA PRO A 126 2.75 -10.43 9.56
C PRO A 126 3.22 -10.06 8.15
N ILE A 127 2.46 -9.27 7.38
CA ILE A 127 2.84 -8.90 6.01
C ILE A 127 4.14 -8.09 5.99
N LEU A 128 4.32 -7.16 6.94
CA LEU A 128 5.57 -6.39 7.07
C LEU A 128 6.78 -7.32 7.25
N ASN A 129 6.64 -8.36 8.06
CA ASN A 129 7.68 -9.34 8.35
C ASN A 129 7.92 -10.32 7.19
N TRP A 130 6.85 -10.79 6.54
CA TRP A 130 6.91 -11.71 5.41
C TRP A 130 7.69 -11.14 4.24
N TYR A 131 7.59 -9.83 4.00
CA TYR A 131 8.40 -9.10 3.00
C TYR A 131 9.91 -9.27 3.24
N HIS A 132 10.32 -9.32 4.52
CA HIS A 132 11.69 -9.56 4.93
C HIS A 132 12.01 -11.05 5.16
N ARG A 133 11.09 -11.96 4.83
CA ARG A 133 11.18 -13.41 5.11
C ARG A 133 11.35 -13.76 6.59
N ILE A 134 10.80 -12.92 7.46
CA ILE A 134 10.79 -13.13 8.90
C ILE A 134 9.42 -13.72 9.25
N GLY A 135 9.42 -14.90 9.88
CA GLY A 135 8.21 -15.56 10.37
C GLY A 135 7.85 -15.06 11.77
N THR A 136 8.58 -15.52 12.77
CA THR A 136 8.44 -15.09 14.16
C THR A 136 9.81 -14.74 14.73
N SER A 137 9.93 -13.61 15.43
CA SER A 137 11.10 -13.30 16.25
C SER A 137 10.76 -13.56 17.71
N MET A 138 11.60 -14.31 18.42
CA MET A 138 11.45 -14.58 19.85
C MET A 138 12.72 -14.17 20.58
N ALA A 139 12.59 -13.49 21.72
CA ALA A 139 13.74 -13.28 22.61
C ALA A 139 14.26 -14.63 23.10
N LYS A 140 15.56 -14.85 22.98
CA LYS A 140 16.23 -16.01 23.56
C LYS A 140 16.24 -15.83 25.07
N LYS A 141 15.92 -16.88 25.82
CA LYS A 141 16.13 -16.90 27.28
C LYS A 141 17.64 -17.06 27.57
N SER A 142 18.41 -16.04 27.23
CA SER A 142 19.82 -15.87 27.59
C SER A 142 20.00 -14.51 28.24
N THR A 143 21.02 -14.36 29.09
CA THR A 143 21.45 -13.07 29.66
C THR A 143 21.94 -12.09 28.60
N ASP A 144 22.13 -12.56 27.37
CA ASP A 144 22.51 -11.77 26.21
C ASP A 144 21.23 -11.49 25.42
N ASN A 145 21.01 -10.23 25.01
CA ASN A 145 19.82 -9.72 24.28
C ASN A 145 19.61 -10.31 22.86
N GLN A 146 19.86 -11.60 22.67
CA GLN A 146 19.75 -12.30 21.40
C GLN A 146 18.30 -12.67 21.09
N THR A 147 17.93 -12.63 19.81
CA THR A 147 16.66 -13.11 19.28
C THR A 147 16.84 -14.37 18.44
N ILE A 148 15.81 -15.20 18.37
CA ILE A 148 15.70 -16.37 17.49
C ILE A 148 14.59 -16.09 16.49
N ASP A 149 14.95 -16.04 15.21
CA ASP A 149 14.02 -15.80 14.12
C ASP A 149 13.71 -17.09 13.36
N THR A 150 12.42 -17.40 13.23
CA THR A 150 11.96 -18.41 12.29
C THR A 150 12.00 -17.82 10.88
N ARG A 151 12.97 -18.22 10.06
CA ARG A 151 13.09 -17.73 8.68
C ARG A 151 12.08 -18.41 7.76
N MET A 152 11.30 -17.60 7.05
CA MET A 152 10.43 -18.08 5.98
C MET A 152 11.25 -18.31 4.71
N LYS A 153 10.89 -19.33 3.95
CA LYS A 153 11.56 -19.67 2.69
C LYS A 153 10.67 -19.47 1.46
N ALA A 154 9.35 -19.40 1.69
CA ALA A 154 8.35 -19.21 0.67
C ALA A 154 8.31 -17.77 0.14
N CYS A 155 7.92 -17.63 -1.11
CA CYS A 155 7.28 -16.39 -1.60
C CYS A 155 5.82 -16.37 -1.11
N VAL A 156 5.14 -15.22 -1.10
CA VAL A 156 3.75 -15.16 -0.63
C VAL A 156 2.84 -14.55 -1.69
N VAL A 157 1.66 -15.15 -1.85
CA VAL A 157 0.63 -14.71 -2.79
C VAL A 157 -0.69 -14.73 -2.05
N MET A 158 -1.44 -13.66 -2.17
CA MET A 158 -2.68 -13.44 -1.45
C MET A 158 -3.81 -13.11 -2.44
N THR A 159 -5.02 -13.60 -2.16
CA THR A 159 -6.26 -13.13 -2.79
C THR A 159 -7.16 -12.49 -1.74
N GLY A 160 -7.94 -11.48 -2.15
CA GLY A 160 -8.85 -10.77 -1.24
C GLY A 160 -9.98 -10.05 -1.95
N ASN A 161 -11.06 -9.80 -1.20
CA ASN A 161 -12.15 -8.92 -1.62
C ASN A 161 -12.00 -7.51 -1.04
N ASP A 162 -11.22 -7.35 0.03
CA ASP A 162 -10.86 -6.05 0.62
C ASP A 162 -9.37 -5.77 0.38
N LYS A 163 -8.93 -4.52 0.42
CA LYS A 163 -7.50 -4.17 0.45
C LYS A 163 -7.05 -3.85 1.88
N PRO A 164 -5.76 -4.07 2.22
CA PRO A 164 -5.15 -3.42 3.37
C PRO A 164 -5.25 -1.90 3.24
N THR A 165 -5.44 -1.20 4.35
CA THR A 165 -5.50 0.27 4.43
C THR A 165 -4.16 0.88 4.86
N ASP A 166 -3.30 0.08 5.51
CA ASP A 166 -1.98 0.52 5.99
C ASP A 166 -1.00 0.75 4.81
N PRO A 167 -0.45 1.98 4.65
CA PRO A 167 0.47 2.28 3.55
C PRO A 167 1.79 1.48 3.61
N ALA A 168 2.27 1.14 4.80
CA ALA A 168 3.49 0.35 4.94
C ALA A 168 3.27 -1.10 4.48
N VAL A 169 2.09 -1.66 4.70
CA VAL A 169 1.66 -2.95 4.13
C VAL A 169 1.55 -2.82 2.61
N LEU A 170 0.78 -1.86 2.10
CA LEU A 170 0.56 -1.71 0.66
C LEU A 170 1.85 -1.52 -0.13
N SER A 171 2.82 -0.76 0.39
CA SER A 171 4.14 -0.57 -0.24
C SER A 171 4.99 -1.85 -0.40
N ARG A 172 4.57 -2.96 0.23
CA ARG A 172 5.23 -4.29 0.12
C ARG A 172 4.48 -5.24 -0.82
N LEU A 173 3.33 -4.81 -1.34
CA LEU A 173 2.47 -5.60 -2.22
C LEU A 173 2.66 -5.19 -3.69
N ILE A 174 2.62 -6.18 -4.57
CA ILE A 174 2.26 -6.00 -5.98
C ILE A 174 0.76 -6.23 -6.10
N VAL A 175 -0.01 -5.15 -6.21
CA VAL A 175 -1.48 -5.21 -6.24
C VAL A 175 -1.96 -5.36 -7.69
N LEU A 176 -2.59 -6.51 -7.98
CA LEU A 176 -3.25 -6.79 -9.24
C LEU A 176 -4.76 -6.63 -9.06
N ASN A 177 -5.35 -5.67 -9.77
CA ASN A 177 -6.77 -5.32 -9.67
C ASN A 177 -7.59 -6.13 -10.69
N TYR A 178 -8.55 -6.92 -10.19
CA TYR A 178 -9.50 -7.72 -10.96
C TYR A 178 -10.88 -7.08 -10.86
N SER A 179 -11.24 -6.26 -11.86
CA SER A 179 -12.52 -5.54 -11.93
C SER A 179 -13.45 -6.03 -13.04
N LYS A 180 -12.93 -6.78 -14.01
CA LYS A 180 -13.72 -7.31 -15.14
C LYS A 180 -14.48 -8.56 -14.69
N PHE A 181 -15.81 -8.48 -14.72
CA PHE A 181 -16.65 -9.67 -14.65
C PHE A 181 -16.56 -10.46 -15.96
N LEU A 182 -16.41 -11.77 -15.83
CA LEU A 182 -16.33 -12.67 -16.99
C LEU A 182 -17.70 -12.77 -17.66
N LYS A 183 -17.71 -12.63 -18.99
CA LYS A 183 -18.92 -12.80 -19.80
C LYS A 183 -19.28 -14.28 -19.92
N ARG A 184 -20.54 -14.59 -20.25
CA ARG A 184 -21.05 -15.97 -20.34
C ARG A 184 -20.23 -16.86 -21.28
N ASN A 185 -19.87 -16.33 -22.45
CA ASN A 185 -19.03 -17.03 -23.42
C ASN A 185 -17.58 -17.27 -22.92
N GLU A 186 -17.03 -16.36 -22.11
CA GLU A 186 -15.71 -16.54 -21.48
C GLU A 186 -15.80 -17.61 -20.37
N LEU A 187 -16.88 -17.62 -19.60
CA LEU A 187 -17.14 -18.62 -18.55
C LEU A 187 -17.20 -20.05 -19.13
N ASP A 188 -17.77 -20.22 -20.32
CA ASP A 188 -17.87 -21.53 -21.00
C ASP A 188 -16.48 -22.07 -21.42
N MET A 189 -15.48 -21.20 -21.59
CA MET A 189 -14.11 -21.60 -21.94
C MET A 189 -13.26 -22.00 -20.72
N ILE A 190 -13.63 -21.54 -19.52
CA ILE A 190 -12.86 -21.79 -18.29
C ILE A 190 -12.70 -23.28 -17.98
N PRO A 191 -13.74 -24.14 -18.06
CA PRO A 191 -13.58 -25.57 -17.80
C PRO A 191 -12.50 -26.23 -18.68
N ASN A 192 -12.40 -25.83 -19.96
CA ASN A 192 -11.39 -26.36 -20.87
C ASN A 192 -9.98 -25.98 -20.43
N VAL A 193 -9.81 -24.75 -19.93
CA VAL A 193 -8.52 -24.28 -19.42
C VAL A 193 -8.18 -24.91 -18.08
N VAL A 194 -9.15 -25.04 -17.17
CA VAL A 194 -8.98 -25.66 -15.84
C VAL A 194 -8.61 -27.13 -15.97
N ARG A 195 -9.18 -27.89 -16.91
CA ARG A 195 -8.76 -29.28 -17.18
C ARG A 195 -7.28 -29.40 -17.57
N SER A 196 -6.73 -28.32 -18.10
CA SER A 196 -5.37 -28.26 -18.63
C SER A 196 -4.34 -27.75 -17.60
N THR A 197 -4.79 -27.23 -16.44
CA THR A 197 -3.88 -26.72 -15.41
C THR A 197 -2.87 -27.73 -14.86
N PRO A 198 -3.10 -29.06 -14.79
CA PRO A 198 -2.06 -29.98 -14.35
C PRO A 198 -0.76 -29.90 -15.19
N ARG A 199 -0.88 -29.51 -16.47
CA ARG A 199 0.25 -29.31 -17.39
C ARG A 199 0.99 -27.98 -17.17
N PHE A 200 0.47 -27.07 -16.35
CA PHE A 200 1.10 -25.77 -16.13
C PHE A 200 2.45 -25.88 -15.41
N SER A 201 2.66 -26.97 -14.67
CA SER A 201 3.95 -27.28 -14.04
C SER A 201 5.10 -27.48 -15.05
N GLU A 202 4.77 -27.75 -16.31
CA GLU A 202 5.72 -27.77 -17.43
C GLU A 202 6.45 -26.42 -17.57
N PHE A 203 5.83 -25.30 -17.18
CA PHE A 203 6.45 -23.98 -17.20
C PHE A 203 7.70 -23.94 -16.31
N THR A 204 7.58 -24.39 -15.05
CA THR A 204 8.71 -24.42 -14.13
C THR A 204 9.77 -25.41 -14.61
N ALA A 205 9.37 -26.55 -15.20
CA ALA A 205 10.32 -27.50 -15.78
C ALA A 205 11.14 -26.87 -16.91
N LEU A 206 10.52 -26.08 -17.80
CA LEU A 206 11.21 -25.35 -18.88
C LEU A 206 12.20 -24.33 -18.30
N VAL A 207 11.81 -23.55 -17.29
CA VAL A 207 12.72 -22.60 -16.63
C VAL A 207 13.92 -23.31 -16.00
N LEU A 208 13.69 -24.42 -15.30
CA LEU A 208 14.75 -25.17 -14.62
C LEU A 208 15.70 -25.86 -15.62
N LYS A 209 15.23 -26.23 -16.81
CA LYS A 209 16.07 -26.86 -17.84
C LYS A 209 17.09 -25.89 -18.43
N ASP A 210 16.75 -24.60 -18.51
CA ASP A 210 17.62 -23.53 -19.01
C ASP A 210 17.95 -22.49 -17.92
N TYR A 211 18.10 -22.96 -16.68
CA TYR A 211 18.11 -22.13 -15.48
C TYR A 211 19.15 -21.01 -15.53
N GLU A 212 20.39 -21.31 -15.90
CA GLU A 212 21.49 -20.34 -15.89
C GLU A 212 21.31 -19.23 -16.93
N ASN A 213 20.82 -19.56 -18.12
CA ASN A 213 20.55 -18.57 -19.16
C ASN A 213 19.38 -17.67 -18.76
N VAL A 214 18.28 -18.26 -18.28
CA VAL A 214 17.12 -17.49 -17.80
C VAL A 214 17.51 -16.62 -16.60
N ARG A 215 18.36 -17.11 -15.69
CA ARG A 215 18.90 -16.34 -14.57
C ARG A 215 19.72 -15.14 -15.07
N GLY A 216 20.58 -15.35 -16.07
CA GLY A 216 21.36 -14.27 -16.70
C GLY A 216 20.45 -13.18 -17.25
N PHE A 217 19.48 -13.55 -18.09
CA PHE A 217 18.49 -12.61 -18.63
C PHE A 217 17.71 -11.89 -17.51
N PHE A 218 17.29 -12.63 -16.48
CA PHE A 218 16.55 -12.06 -15.36
C PHE A 218 17.34 -10.96 -14.64
N MET A 219 18.62 -11.18 -14.37
CA MET A 219 19.47 -10.20 -13.69
C MET A 219 19.75 -8.97 -14.57
N ASP A 220 20.01 -9.17 -15.86
CA ASP A 220 20.20 -8.06 -16.79
C ASP A 220 18.95 -7.17 -16.90
N PHE A 221 17.78 -7.80 -17.00
CA PHE A 221 16.52 -7.06 -17.02
C PHE A 221 16.21 -6.42 -15.67
N LEU A 222 16.55 -7.05 -14.54
CA LEU A 222 16.34 -6.49 -13.21
C LEU A 222 17.05 -5.15 -13.05
N ASP A 223 18.35 -5.10 -13.35
CA ASP A 223 19.15 -3.87 -13.23
C ASP A 223 18.67 -2.78 -14.18
N SER A 224 18.30 -3.15 -15.41
CA SER A 224 17.72 -2.23 -16.39
C SER A 224 16.39 -1.64 -15.91
N ASN A 225 15.50 -2.48 -15.36
CA ASN A 225 14.19 -2.04 -14.87
C ASN A 225 14.29 -1.18 -13.61
N LYS A 226 15.23 -1.47 -12.69
CA LYS A 226 15.47 -0.61 -11.52
C LYS A 226 15.83 0.81 -11.95
N LYS A 227 16.73 0.96 -12.93
CA LYS A 227 17.11 2.26 -13.50
C LYS A 227 15.91 2.92 -14.18
N CYS A 228 15.21 2.19 -15.05
CA CYS A 228 14.07 2.74 -15.79
C CYS A 228 12.95 3.25 -14.87
N LEU A 229 12.61 2.51 -13.80
CA LEU A 229 11.62 2.96 -12.82
C LEU A 229 12.09 4.19 -12.03
N ALA A 230 13.37 4.23 -11.63
CA ALA A 230 13.94 5.39 -10.94
C ALA A 230 13.96 6.64 -11.84
N ASP A 231 14.29 6.50 -13.12
CA ASP A 231 14.27 7.59 -14.11
C ASP A 231 12.85 8.14 -14.36
N GLN A 232 11.82 7.32 -14.12
CA GLN A 232 10.41 7.76 -14.13
C GLN A 232 9.96 8.40 -12.81
N GLY A 233 10.86 8.56 -11.83
CA GLY A 233 10.58 9.22 -10.56
C GLY A 233 10.01 8.33 -9.46
N PHE A 234 9.85 7.02 -9.71
CA PHE A 234 9.48 6.07 -8.65
C PHE A 234 10.63 5.88 -7.66
N GLN A 235 10.30 5.60 -6.39
CA GLN A 235 11.30 5.47 -5.32
C GLN A 235 11.06 4.27 -4.40
N GLY A 236 12.09 3.90 -3.66
CA GLY A 236 12.01 2.94 -2.57
C GLY A 236 11.51 1.55 -2.99
N ARG A 237 10.54 1.00 -2.24
CA ARG A 237 10.03 -0.36 -2.45
C ARG A 237 9.33 -0.52 -3.80
N THR A 238 8.72 0.54 -4.33
CA THR A 238 8.02 0.51 -5.62
C THR A 238 8.98 0.10 -6.74
N VAL A 239 10.16 0.74 -6.81
CA VAL A 239 11.21 0.42 -7.80
C VAL A 239 11.61 -1.04 -7.70
N ASN A 240 11.99 -1.49 -6.50
CA ASN A 240 12.42 -2.86 -6.28
C ASN A 240 11.33 -3.87 -6.64
N ASN A 241 10.13 -3.72 -6.06
CA ASN A 241 9.06 -4.69 -6.22
C ASN A 241 8.65 -4.88 -7.69
N TRP A 242 8.45 -3.77 -8.42
CA TRP A 242 8.03 -3.84 -9.82
C TRP A 242 9.17 -4.24 -10.75
N SER A 243 10.42 -3.89 -10.45
CA SER A 243 11.58 -4.33 -11.24
C SER A 243 11.71 -5.87 -11.29
N TYR A 244 11.43 -6.58 -10.19
CA TYR A 244 11.44 -8.05 -10.16
C TYR A 244 10.38 -8.64 -11.08
N VAL A 245 9.17 -8.08 -11.04
CA VAL A 245 8.04 -8.55 -11.87
C VAL A 245 8.30 -8.27 -13.34
N MET A 246 8.77 -7.06 -13.66
CA MET A 246 9.13 -6.63 -15.01
C MET A 246 10.23 -7.51 -15.61
N ALA A 247 11.29 -7.80 -14.84
CA ALA A 247 12.36 -8.70 -15.27
C ALA A 247 11.83 -10.10 -15.58
N GLY A 248 10.95 -10.62 -14.73
CA GLY A 248 10.29 -11.89 -14.96
C GLY A 248 9.42 -11.89 -16.22
N ILE A 249 8.66 -10.82 -16.49
CA ILE A 249 7.86 -10.68 -17.72
C ILE A 249 8.76 -10.76 -18.95
N GLN A 250 9.89 -10.06 -18.94
CA GLN A 250 10.83 -10.04 -20.07
C GLN A 250 11.55 -11.37 -20.29
N CYS A 251 11.63 -12.23 -19.27
CA CYS A 251 12.13 -13.60 -19.43
C CYS A 251 11.14 -14.53 -20.13
N VAL A 252 9.82 -14.26 -20.05
CA VAL A 252 8.79 -15.17 -20.59
C VAL A 252 8.98 -15.50 -22.07
N PRO A 253 9.27 -14.53 -22.98
CA PRO A 253 9.60 -14.82 -24.38
C PRO A 253 10.73 -15.82 -24.61
N TYR A 254 11.73 -15.86 -23.73
CA TYR A 254 12.85 -16.79 -23.83
C TYR A 254 12.48 -18.19 -23.33
N ILE A 255 11.54 -18.28 -22.39
CA ILE A 255 10.99 -19.54 -21.88
C ILE A 255 9.93 -20.11 -22.84
N LEU A 256 9.12 -19.23 -23.43
CA LEU A 256 7.98 -19.53 -24.29
C LEU A 256 8.09 -18.73 -25.61
N PRO A 257 8.82 -19.25 -26.62
CA PRO A 257 9.12 -18.52 -27.85
C PRO A 257 7.90 -18.00 -28.63
N ASP A 258 6.76 -18.71 -28.56
CA ASP A 258 5.51 -18.30 -29.21
C ASP A 258 4.93 -16.99 -28.60
N LEU A 259 5.45 -16.55 -27.44
CA LEU A 259 5.13 -15.26 -26.81
C LEU A 259 6.15 -14.15 -27.14
N ASN A 260 7.01 -14.31 -28.15
CA ASN A 260 8.01 -13.30 -28.51
C ASN A 260 7.44 -11.90 -28.81
N HIS A 261 6.17 -11.81 -29.22
CA HIS A 261 5.48 -10.53 -29.39
C HIS A 261 5.40 -9.70 -28.09
N TRP A 262 5.49 -10.33 -26.91
CA TRP A 262 5.53 -9.62 -25.62
C TRP A 262 6.74 -8.70 -25.50
N SER A 263 7.88 -9.04 -26.12
CA SER A 263 9.08 -8.19 -26.15
C SER A 263 8.78 -6.85 -26.83
N ASN A 264 8.05 -6.89 -27.95
CA ASN A 264 7.66 -5.69 -28.70
C ASN A 264 6.58 -4.89 -27.97
N GLU A 265 5.65 -5.57 -27.30
CA GLU A 265 4.57 -4.95 -26.53
C GLU A 265 5.01 -4.45 -25.15
N PHE A 266 6.22 -4.80 -24.69
CA PHE A 266 6.67 -4.48 -23.35
C PHE A 266 6.71 -2.97 -23.09
N GLY A 267 7.05 -2.16 -24.11
CA GLY A 267 7.00 -0.70 -24.00
C GLY A 267 5.62 -0.17 -23.57
N ALA A 268 4.55 -0.65 -24.20
CA ALA A 268 3.18 -0.27 -23.85
C ALA A 268 2.77 -0.82 -22.47
N LEU A 269 3.15 -2.06 -22.17
CA LEU A 269 2.88 -2.68 -20.86
C LEU A 269 3.57 -1.92 -19.73
N LYS A 270 4.79 -1.39 -19.94
CA LYS A 270 5.47 -0.56 -18.95
C LYS A 270 4.65 0.68 -18.60
N THR A 271 4.08 1.36 -19.59
CA THR A 271 3.19 2.50 -19.36
C THR A 271 1.96 2.09 -18.54
N GLU A 272 1.33 0.96 -18.87
CA GLU A 272 0.20 0.42 -18.08
C GLU A 272 0.61 0.12 -16.61
N ILE A 273 1.83 -0.38 -16.39
CA ILE A 273 2.37 -0.61 -15.04
C ILE A 273 2.54 0.72 -14.29
N TYR A 274 3.08 1.76 -14.94
CA TYR A 274 3.29 3.07 -14.31
C TYR A 274 1.96 3.71 -13.89
N GLU A 275 0.96 3.64 -14.77
CA GLU A 275 -0.39 4.11 -14.48
C GLU A 275 -1.02 3.34 -13.31
N ALA A 276 -0.82 2.01 -13.27
CA ALA A 276 -1.30 1.18 -12.16
C ALA A 276 -0.63 1.54 -10.82
N ILE A 277 0.69 1.80 -10.83
CA ILE A 277 1.43 2.26 -9.65
C ILE A 277 0.89 3.60 -9.15
N HIS A 278 0.80 4.60 -10.04
CA HIS A 278 0.31 5.93 -9.68
C HIS A 278 -1.12 5.90 -9.15
N LYS A 279 -1.99 5.08 -9.76
CA LYS A 279 -3.36 4.91 -9.27
C LYS A 279 -3.39 4.33 -7.85
N GLU A 280 -2.54 3.34 -7.55
CA GLU A 280 -2.49 2.76 -6.21
C GLU A 280 -1.90 3.75 -5.18
N GLU A 281 -0.89 4.54 -5.57
CA GLU A 281 -0.33 5.60 -4.71
C GLU A 281 -1.33 6.75 -4.47
N ALA A 282 -2.14 7.11 -5.46
CA ALA A 282 -3.21 8.11 -5.33
C ALA A 282 -4.29 7.62 -4.36
N LEU A 283 -4.78 6.39 -4.53
CA LEU A 283 -5.78 5.78 -3.64
C LEU A 283 -5.28 5.68 -2.18
N GLN A 284 -3.98 5.49 -1.96
CA GLN A 284 -3.38 5.52 -0.62
C GLN A 284 -3.40 6.92 0.02
N LYS A 285 -3.23 7.98 -0.80
CA LYS A 285 -3.34 9.36 -0.34
C LYS A 285 -4.79 9.71 0.00
N GLU A 286 -5.73 9.31 -0.85
CA GLU A 286 -7.18 9.53 -0.66
C GLU A 286 -7.76 8.75 0.52
N SER A 287 -7.34 7.50 0.75
CA SER A 287 -7.81 6.65 1.86
C SER A 287 -7.15 6.94 3.21
N ASN A 288 -6.50 8.09 3.39
CA ASN A 288 -5.89 8.45 4.68
C ASN A 288 -6.85 9.35 5.47
N PRO A 289 -7.45 8.88 6.59
CA PRO A 289 -8.31 9.69 7.44
C PRO A 289 -7.66 11.00 7.90
N LEU A 290 -6.33 11.06 7.95
CA LEU A 290 -5.61 12.26 8.32
C LEU A 290 -5.58 13.30 7.18
N HIS A 291 -5.56 12.84 5.92
CA HIS A 291 -5.69 13.70 4.74
C HIS A 291 -7.10 14.28 4.66
N GLU A 292 -8.12 13.42 4.73
CA GLU A 292 -9.53 13.86 4.74
C GLU A 292 -9.83 14.81 5.91
N PHE A 293 -9.24 14.55 7.09
CA PHE A 293 -9.33 15.46 8.23
C PHE A 293 -8.73 16.83 7.93
N PHE A 294 -7.55 16.90 7.28
CA PHE A 294 -6.93 18.17 6.93
C PHE A 294 -7.67 18.91 5.81
N ASP A 295 -8.17 18.21 4.80
CA ASP A 295 -9.01 18.82 3.75
C ASP A 295 -10.28 19.42 4.37
N THR A 296 -10.91 18.67 5.27
CA THR A 296 -12.07 19.15 6.04
C THR A 296 -11.71 20.38 6.87
N LEU A 297 -10.58 20.33 7.57
CA LEU A 297 -10.13 21.41 8.45
C LEU A 297 -9.81 22.69 7.66
N GLU A 298 -9.19 22.57 6.49
CA GLU A 298 -8.94 23.68 5.57
C GLU A 298 -10.27 24.26 5.06
N HIS A 299 -11.15 23.42 4.55
CA HIS A 299 -12.47 23.80 4.07
C HIS A 299 -13.27 24.63 5.09
N TYR A 300 -13.43 24.13 6.31
CA TYR A 300 -14.20 24.82 7.36
C TYR A 300 -13.47 26.04 7.96
N ALA A 301 -12.15 26.15 7.78
CA ALA A 301 -11.39 27.32 8.17
C ALA A 301 -11.41 28.41 7.11
N THR A 302 -11.63 28.10 5.82
CA THR A 302 -11.52 29.07 4.71
C THR A 302 -12.87 29.47 4.11
N GLN A 303 -13.93 28.68 4.28
CA GLN A 303 -15.26 29.02 3.76
C GLN A 303 -15.91 30.24 4.43
N LYS A 304 -16.35 31.21 3.61
CA LYS A 304 -17.20 32.32 4.04
C LYS A 304 -18.66 31.85 4.04
N VAL A 305 -19.36 32.00 5.16
CA VAL A 305 -20.81 31.69 5.23
C VAL A 305 -21.60 32.65 4.33
N ASP A 306 -22.70 32.15 3.74
CA ASP A 306 -23.60 32.87 2.82
C ASP A 306 -24.05 34.23 3.41
N PRO A 307 -23.79 35.35 2.70
CA PRO A 307 -24.24 36.68 3.08
C PRO A 307 -25.75 36.82 3.30
N ASN A 308 -26.56 35.95 2.68
CA ASN A 308 -28.03 36.05 2.67
C ASN A 308 -28.71 35.40 3.88
N SER A 309 -27.97 34.84 4.84
CA SER A 309 -28.54 34.25 6.06
C SER A 309 -28.85 35.32 7.11
N GLU A 310 -30.12 35.43 7.53
CA GLU A 310 -30.61 36.39 8.54
C GLU A 310 -30.05 36.18 9.97
N PHE A 311 -29.24 35.13 10.19
CA PHE A 311 -28.59 34.82 11.48
C PHE A 311 -27.10 35.18 11.54
N ASN A 312 -26.63 36.13 10.72
CA ASN A 312 -25.20 36.41 10.52
C ASN A 312 -24.51 37.16 11.68
N ARG A 313 -24.22 36.45 12.78
CA ARG A 313 -22.97 36.72 13.52
C ARG A 313 -21.83 36.13 12.68
N ARG A 314 -21.08 37.00 11.98
CA ARG A 314 -20.06 36.68 10.96
C ARG A 314 -18.91 35.77 11.45
N PHE A 315 -18.97 34.45 11.37
CA PHE A 315 -17.79 33.62 11.73
C PHE A 315 -17.60 32.37 10.86
N PHE A 316 -16.33 32.08 10.55
CA PHE A 316 -15.88 30.79 10.04
C PHE A 316 -16.17 29.71 11.10
N VAL A 317 -16.46 28.48 10.67
CA VAL A 317 -16.66 27.35 11.60
C VAL A 317 -15.39 27.10 12.41
N LEU A 318 -14.22 27.14 11.74
CA LEU A 318 -12.91 27.08 12.36
C LEU A 318 -12.18 28.42 12.23
N ASP A 319 -11.50 28.83 13.30
CA ASP A 319 -10.83 30.13 13.41
C ASP A 319 -9.73 30.10 14.49
N HIS A 320 -9.29 31.28 14.90
CA HIS A 320 -8.27 31.51 15.92
C HIS A 320 -8.61 31.02 17.35
N ARG A 321 -9.83 30.50 17.60
CA ARG A 321 -10.17 29.73 18.83
C ARG A 321 -9.69 28.28 18.76
N HIS A 322 -9.31 27.82 17.57
CA HIS A 322 -9.04 26.42 17.21
C HIS A 322 -7.58 26.18 16.83
N PHE A 323 -6.94 27.17 16.21
CA PHE A 323 -5.57 27.06 15.74
C PHE A 323 -4.81 28.38 15.89
N ARG A 324 -3.47 28.29 15.87
CA ARG A 324 -2.58 29.45 15.91
C ARG A 324 -1.30 29.19 15.15
N TYR A 325 -0.78 30.23 14.50
CA TYR A 325 0.49 30.18 13.82
C TYR A 325 1.59 30.84 14.66
N LYS A 326 2.82 30.33 14.58
CA LYS A 326 4.01 31.06 15.05
C LYS A 326 5.16 30.98 14.04
N PRO A 327 5.89 32.11 13.84
CA PRO A 327 6.93 32.20 12.82
C PRO A 327 8.22 31.47 13.18
N PHE A 328 8.51 31.30 14.47
CA PHE A 328 9.72 30.63 14.91
C PHE A 328 9.52 29.99 16.27
N GLU A 329 9.73 28.69 16.35
CA GLU A 329 9.76 27.93 17.59
C GLU A 329 10.85 26.86 17.54
N ALA A 330 11.41 26.54 18.70
CA ALA A 330 12.45 25.52 18.84
C ALA A 330 11.92 24.33 19.64
N PHE A 331 11.97 23.13 19.07
CA PHE A 331 11.56 21.89 19.71
C PHE A 331 12.70 20.88 19.70
N THR A 332 12.97 20.25 20.83
CA THR A 332 13.92 19.13 20.90
C THR A 332 13.12 17.84 20.87
N ASP A 333 13.39 16.96 19.91
CA ASP A 333 12.76 15.64 19.87
C ASP A 333 13.34 14.69 20.95
N ALA A 334 12.73 13.51 21.11
CA ALA A 334 13.16 12.53 22.11
C ALA A 334 14.60 12.00 21.89
N ASN A 335 15.19 12.23 20.71
CA ASN A 335 16.54 11.82 20.34
C ASN A 335 17.55 12.98 20.43
N GLY A 336 17.14 14.16 20.91
CA GLY A 336 17.99 15.34 21.05
C GLY A 336 18.15 16.18 19.78
N LYS A 337 17.42 15.88 18.70
CA LYS A 337 17.45 16.68 17.46
C LYS A 337 16.57 17.91 17.64
N VAL A 338 17.12 19.08 17.33
CA VAL A 338 16.42 20.35 17.46
C VAL A 338 15.75 20.71 16.13
N TYR A 339 14.43 20.86 16.15
CA TYR A 339 13.67 21.55 15.10
C TYR A 339 13.68 23.05 15.39
N GLN A 340 13.91 23.86 14.37
CA GLN A 340 13.76 25.32 14.38
C GLN A 340 13.02 25.75 13.12
N GLY A 341 11.87 26.40 13.28
CA GLY A 341 11.10 26.86 12.12
C GLY A 341 9.69 27.31 12.45
N GLU A 342 8.91 27.54 11.40
CA GLU A 342 7.50 27.93 11.48
C GLU A 342 6.64 26.77 12.00
N VAL A 343 5.68 27.05 12.88
CA VAL A 343 4.78 26.02 13.43
C VAL A 343 3.31 26.44 13.41
N LEU A 344 2.46 25.42 13.24
CA LEU A 344 1.02 25.53 13.37
C LEU A 344 0.57 24.77 14.62
N TYR A 345 -0.10 25.46 15.51
CA TYR A 345 -0.75 24.88 16.69
C TYR A 345 -2.20 24.57 16.36
N LEU A 346 -2.64 23.34 16.62
CA LEU A 346 -4.02 22.92 16.50
C LEU A 346 -4.55 22.47 17.86
N HIS A 347 -5.80 22.79 18.18
CA HIS A 347 -6.49 22.28 19.36
C HIS A 347 -7.49 21.17 18.97
N PRO A 348 -7.07 19.88 18.94
CA PRO A 348 -7.82 18.82 18.27
C PRO A 348 -9.23 18.65 18.80
N LYS A 349 -9.42 18.71 20.12
CA LYS A 349 -10.74 18.57 20.74
C LYS A 349 -11.74 19.65 20.32
N ARG A 350 -11.28 20.91 20.23
CA ARG A 350 -12.18 22.03 19.88
C ARG A 350 -12.57 21.94 18.41
N ILE A 351 -11.58 21.65 17.56
CA ILE A 351 -11.78 21.40 16.14
C ILE A 351 -12.79 20.26 15.96
N TRP A 352 -12.59 19.14 16.66
CA TRP A 352 -13.46 17.98 16.56
C TRP A 352 -14.91 18.30 16.93
N TYR A 353 -15.14 18.99 18.05
CA TYR A 353 -16.49 19.40 18.44
C TYR A 353 -17.12 20.35 17.41
N ALA A 354 -16.37 21.31 16.88
CA ALA A 354 -16.87 22.20 15.84
C ALA A 354 -17.25 21.44 14.55
N LEU A 355 -16.47 20.44 14.16
CA LEU A 355 -16.77 19.58 13.00
C LEU A 355 -17.98 18.66 13.24
N GLN A 356 -18.17 18.20 14.48
CA GLN A 356 -19.35 17.41 14.87
C GLN A 356 -20.61 18.27 14.81
N ASP A 357 -20.56 19.49 15.33
CA ASP A 357 -21.67 20.45 15.28
C ASP A 357 -22.01 20.81 13.83
N ALA A 358 -20.99 20.95 12.97
CA ALA A 358 -21.14 21.17 11.53
C ALA A 358 -21.55 19.92 10.73
N LYS A 359 -21.70 18.75 11.39
CA LYS A 359 -22.05 17.46 10.78
C LYS A 359 -21.14 17.06 9.62
N SER A 360 -19.85 17.38 9.71
CA SER A 360 -18.85 17.02 8.70
C SER A 360 -18.74 15.50 8.53
N ASP A 361 -18.58 15.03 7.28
CA ASP A 361 -18.51 13.60 6.96
C ASP A 361 -17.33 12.88 7.65
N VAL A 362 -16.20 13.56 7.88
CA VAL A 362 -15.06 12.96 8.59
C VAL A 362 -15.43 12.48 10.00
N THR A 363 -16.40 13.16 10.65
CA THR A 363 -16.86 12.80 12.00
C THR A 363 -17.74 11.53 12.04
N ARG A 364 -18.21 11.07 10.88
CA ARG A 364 -18.95 9.81 10.71
C ARG A 364 -18.03 8.64 10.36
N GLN A 365 -16.90 8.93 9.71
CA GLN A 365 -15.99 7.93 9.16
C GLN A 365 -14.87 7.53 10.13
N THR A 366 -14.53 8.40 11.09
CA THR A 366 -13.50 8.13 12.09
C THR A 366 -13.84 8.73 13.45
N ASN A 367 -12.97 8.51 14.43
CA ASN A 367 -13.09 9.10 15.76
C ASN A 367 -11.82 9.89 16.13
N LEU A 368 -11.95 10.79 17.11
CA LEU A 368 -10.86 11.67 17.52
C LEU A 368 -9.61 10.89 17.96
N ASN A 369 -9.76 9.79 18.70
CA ASN A 369 -8.61 9.02 19.19
C ASN A 369 -7.80 8.43 18.03
N THR A 370 -8.48 7.91 17.00
CA THR A 370 -7.83 7.38 15.79
C THR A 370 -7.07 8.49 15.05
N LEU A 371 -7.66 9.68 14.91
CA LEU A 371 -7.00 10.82 14.27
C LEU A 371 -5.81 11.33 15.07
N GLU A 372 -5.94 11.47 16.39
CA GLU A 372 -4.85 11.87 17.26
C GLU A 372 -3.68 10.88 17.18
N ALA A 373 -3.97 9.57 17.18
CA ALA A 373 -2.94 8.55 17.01
C ALA A 373 -2.23 8.65 15.64
N LYS A 374 -2.98 8.84 14.55
CA LYS A 374 -2.37 9.01 13.22
C LYS A 374 -1.56 10.31 13.10
N LEU A 375 -2.08 11.40 13.68
CA LEU A 375 -1.42 12.70 13.70
C LEU A 375 -0.10 12.64 14.49
N GLN A 376 -0.09 12.04 15.67
CA GLN A 376 1.12 11.91 16.49
C GLN A 376 2.22 11.07 15.83
N ASN A 377 1.86 10.15 14.93
CA ASN A 377 2.80 9.31 14.19
C ASN A 377 3.21 9.90 12.82
N SER A 378 2.79 11.12 12.50
CA SER A 378 3.06 11.77 11.21
C SER A 378 4.39 12.54 11.20
N SER A 379 4.96 12.74 10.00
CA SER A 379 6.25 13.45 9.85
C SER A 379 6.18 14.95 10.14
N TYR A 380 4.98 15.54 10.14
CA TYR A 380 4.76 16.95 10.45
C TYR A 380 4.43 17.18 11.93
N PHE A 381 4.28 16.15 12.77
CA PHE A 381 4.00 16.32 14.19
C PHE A 381 5.26 16.53 15.03
N LEU A 382 5.22 17.46 15.97
CA LEU A 382 6.33 17.79 16.87
C LEU A 382 6.04 17.46 18.35
N ASN A 383 4.86 17.83 18.86
CA ASN A 383 4.55 17.75 20.29
C ASN A 383 3.02 17.72 20.53
N ASN A 384 2.56 17.00 21.56
CA ASN A 384 1.14 16.77 21.88
C ASN A 384 0.56 17.70 22.95
N SER A 385 1.36 18.52 23.64
CA SER A 385 0.86 19.23 24.83
C SER A 385 1.56 20.56 25.09
N VAL A 386 1.65 21.41 24.07
CA VAL A 386 2.16 22.78 24.25
C VAL A 386 1.02 23.71 24.63
N GLN A 387 1.24 24.48 25.69
CA GLN A 387 0.32 25.49 26.18
C GLN A 387 0.37 26.74 25.30
N VAL A 388 -0.75 27.07 24.65
CA VAL A 388 -0.87 28.19 23.73
C VAL A 388 -2.13 28.98 24.05
N PHE A 389 -2.01 30.31 24.01
CA PHE A 389 -3.16 31.18 24.14
C PHE A 389 -3.97 31.18 22.84
N LEU A 390 -5.23 30.74 22.93
CA LEU A 390 -6.23 30.84 21.88
C LEU A 390 -7.43 31.63 22.39
N THR A 391 -8.19 32.25 21.49
CA THR A 391 -9.38 33.02 21.88
C THR A 391 -10.44 32.13 22.51
N LYS A 392 -11.11 32.65 23.54
CA LYS A 392 -12.13 31.91 24.29
C LYS A 392 -13.42 31.75 23.50
N SER A 393 -13.96 32.84 23.00
CA SER A 393 -15.25 32.88 22.30
C SER A 393 -15.23 33.93 21.20
N ILE A 394 -16.25 33.88 20.35
CA ILE A 394 -16.48 34.87 19.30
C ILE A 394 -16.71 36.27 19.87
N ASP A 395 -17.45 36.34 20.98
CA ASP A 395 -17.93 37.60 21.55
C ASP A 395 -16.94 38.23 22.55
N GLU A 396 -15.90 37.50 22.95
CA GLU A 396 -14.88 38.00 23.88
C GLU A 396 -13.47 37.87 23.29
N PRO A 397 -12.72 38.98 23.10
CA PRO A 397 -11.33 38.94 22.63
C PRO A 397 -10.36 38.39 23.68
N LYS A 398 -10.85 37.78 24.78
CA LYS A 398 -10.01 37.19 25.81
C LYS A 398 -9.46 35.86 25.33
N GLU A 399 -8.17 35.66 25.55
CA GLU A 399 -7.53 34.37 25.30
C GLU A 399 -7.46 33.53 26.57
N SER A 400 -7.46 32.21 26.39
CA SER A 400 -7.14 31.25 27.44
C SER A 400 -6.02 30.33 26.98
N ASN A 401 -5.22 29.90 27.93
CA ASN A 401 -4.19 28.92 27.70
C ASN A 401 -4.82 27.54 27.45
N LEU A 402 -4.54 26.94 26.30
CA LEU A 402 -5.06 25.65 25.88
C LEU A 402 -3.93 24.75 25.39
N ARG A 403 -4.09 23.45 25.59
CA ARG A 403 -3.12 22.46 25.11
C ARG A 403 -3.34 22.19 23.64
N CYS A 404 -2.34 22.50 22.85
CA CYS A 404 -2.36 22.32 21.40
C CYS A 404 -1.31 21.32 20.97
N TYR A 405 -1.59 20.66 19.85
CA TYR A 405 -0.63 19.88 19.11
C TYR A 405 0.18 20.83 18.23
N VAL A 406 1.45 20.52 18.05
CA VAL A 406 2.39 21.34 17.30
C VAL A 406 2.74 20.62 16.01
N LEU A 407 2.51 21.30 14.89
CA LEU A 407 2.82 20.81 13.56
C LEU A 407 3.87 21.68 12.87
N ARG A 408 4.75 21.05 12.10
CA ARG A 408 5.76 21.73 11.29
C ARG A 408 5.14 22.25 10.00
N VAL A 409 5.28 23.55 9.75
CA VAL A 409 4.70 24.19 8.56
C VAL A 409 5.43 23.80 7.28
N ASP A 410 6.76 23.60 7.32
CA ASP A 410 7.55 23.19 6.17
C ASP A 410 7.09 21.83 5.59
N GLN A 411 6.91 20.83 6.47
CA GLN A 411 6.44 19.50 6.10
C GLN A 411 4.98 19.49 5.64
N LEU A 412 4.12 20.36 6.19
CA LEU A 412 2.75 20.51 5.71
C LEU A 412 2.73 21.10 4.29
N ASN A 413 3.54 22.12 4.04
CA ASN A 413 3.66 22.76 2.73
C ASN A 413 4.26 21.82 1.67
N GLU A 414 5.31 21.06 2.00
CA GLU A 414 5.90 20.03 1.11
C GLU A 414 4.86 18.99 0.67
N LYS A 415 3.87 18.72 1.53
CA LYS A 415 2.80 17.75 1.27
C LYS A 415 1.54 18.37 0.68
N GLY A 416 1.53 19.68 0.42
CA GLY A 416 0.37 20.39 -0.12
C GLY A 416 -0.83 20.42 0.83
N MET A 417 -0.61 20.38 2.14
CA MET A 417 -1.69 20.32 3.15
C MET A 417 -1.84 21.66 3.88
N LEU A 418 -3.08 22.11 4.11
CA LEU A 418 -3.43 23.27 4.95
C LEU A 418 -2.83 24.61 4.48
N GLN A 419 -2.49 24.75 3.20
CA GLN A 419 -1.78 25.93 2.68
C GLN A 419 -2.56 27.23 2.88
N GLU A 420 -3.86 27.23 2.58
CA GLU A 420 -4.73 28.41 2.73
C GLU A 420 -4.98 28.72 4.21
N LEU A 421 -5.20 27.69 5.03
CA LEU A 421 -5.37 27.87 6.46
C LEU A 421 -4.11 28.46 7.09
N ILE A 422 -2.93 27.95 6.73
CA ILE A 422 -1.65 28.46 7.25
C ILE A 422 -1.49 29.92 6.86
N ALA A 423 -1.75 30.30 5.61
CA ALA A 423 -1.69 31.69 5.17
C ALA A 423 -2.62 32.59 5.99
N LYS A 424 -3.85 32.14 6.25
CA LYS A 424 -4.83 32.86 7.07
C LYS A 424 -4.42 32.94 8.54
N ALA A 425 -3.85 31.88 9.09
CA ALA A 425 -3.33 31.87 10.45
C ALA A 425 -2.13 32.83 10.60
N LYS A 426 -1.28 32.94 9.58
CA LYS A 426 -0.19 33.94 9.51
C LYS A 426 -0.74 35.36 9.56
N GLU A 427 -1.73 35.67 8.72
CA GLU A 427 -2.39 36.98 8.70
C GLU A 427 -3.01 37.34 10.06
N TYR A 428 -3.71 36.37 10.68
CA TYR A 428 -4.27 36.57 12.01
C TYR A 428 -3.19 36.87 13.04
N GLU A 429 -2.10 36.11 13.08
CA GLU A 429 -1.04 36.32 14.08
C GLU A 429 -0.43 37.73 13.96
N GLN A 430 -0.25 38.24 12.74
CA GLN A 430 0.24 39.61 12.48
C GLN A 430 -0.70 40.68 13.04
N GLN A 431 -2.01 40.47 12.94
CA GLN A 431 -3.03 41.43 13.41
C GLN A 431 -3.43 41.24 14.88
N ARG A 432 -2.83 40.28 15.60
CA ARG A 432 -3.27 39.87 16.95
C ARG A 432 -3.18 41.00 17.98
N ALA A 433 -2.07 41.74 18.01
CA ALA A 433 -1.86 42.81 19.00
C ALA A 433 -2.97 43.87 18.93
N GLY A 434 -3.35 44.30 17.72
CA GLY A 434 -4.43 45.26 17.51
C GLY A 434 -5.83 44.73 17.87
N ARG A 435 -6.07 43.42 17.72
CA ARG A 435 -7.35 42.78 18.07
C ARG A 435 -7.55 42.58 19.57
N LEU A 436 -6.48 42.43 20.34
CA LEU A 436 -6.55 42.26 21.80
C LEU A 436 -6.60 43.60 22.55
N SER A 437 -6.22 44.69 21.89
CA SER A 437 -6.29 46.06 22.43
C SER A 437 -7.61 46.78 22.17
N ALA A 438 -8.49 46.20 21.34
CA ALA A 438 -9.85 46.67 21.06
C ALA A 438 -10.85 45.92 21.95
#